data_AF-A0A0S2JDB6-F1
#
_entry.id   AF-A0A0S2JDB6-F1
#
_cell.length_a   1.000
_cell.length_b   1.000
_cell.length_c   1.000
_cell.angle_alpha   90.00
_cell.angle_beta   90.00
_cell.angle_gamma   90.00
#
_symmetry.space_group_name_H-M   'P 1'
#
loop_
_entity.id
_entity.type
_entity.pdbx_description
1 polymer ?
#
loop_
_entity_poly.entity_id
_entity_poly.type
_entity_poly.pdbx_seq_one_letter_code
_entity_poly.pdbx_strand_id
1 'polypeptide(L)'
;MTQSSNSQTSEYHVASLIASCILAQVDEVKAAILAVDDTEIHVTSAEGKIVFTIEGTSHKDIGKKMDILRVHTGILNLSPVYHQVLDESVDDDATKQ
;
A
#
# COMPACT_ATOMS: atom_id res chain seq x y z
N MET A 1 40.75 7.22 1.91
CA MET A 1 39.59 6.68 1.18
C MET A 1 38.80 5.79 2.13
N THR A 2 37.67 6.27 2.63
CA THR A 2 36.71 5.45 3.38
C THR A 2 35.73 4.85 2.38
N GLN A 3 35.75 3.52 2.23
CA GLN A 3 34.75 2.78 1.47
C GLN A 3 33.40 2.92 2.17
N SER A 4 32.47 3.64 1.56
CA SER A 4 31.06 3.63 1.92
C SER A 4 30.45 2.32 1.41
N SER A 5 30.32 1.34 2.29
CA SER A 5 29.52 0.13 2.05
C SER A 5 28.05 0.55 1.99
N ASN A 6 27.55 0.78 0.77
CA ASN A 6 26.15 1.07 0.51
C ASN A 6 25.36 -0.25 0.57
N SER A 7 25.06 -0.73 1.78
CA SER A 7 24.06 -1.79 1.98
C SER A 7 22.72 -1.21 1.54
N GLN A 8 22.26 -1.56 0.34
CA GLN A 8 20.91 -1.24 -0.11
C GLN A 8 19.94 -1.99 0.79
N THR A 9 19.38 -1.29 1.78
CA THR A 9 18.21 -1.74 2.52
C THR A 9 17.06 -1.85 1.52
N SER A 10 16.58 -3.07 1.28
CA SER A 10 15.36 -3.29 0.51
C SER A 10 14.20 -3.17 1.49
N GLU A 11 13.57 -2.00 1.52
CA GLU A 11 12.40 -1.74 2.36
C GLU A 11 11.14 -2.22 1.64
N TYR A 12 10.32 -3.02 2.31
CA TYR A 12 8.99 -3.41 1.85
C TYR A 12 7.92 -2.77 2.72
N HIS A 13 6.98 -2.06 2.11
CA HIS A 13 5.95 -1.31 2.80
C HIS A 13 4.59 -1.96 2.59
N VAL A 14 3.86 -2.20 3.67
CA VAL A 14 2.46 -2.67 3.62
C VAL A 14 1.59 -1.70 4.39
N ALA A 15 0.64 -1.06 3.72
CA ALA A 15 -0.28 -0.11 4.30
C ALA A 15 -1.72 -0.61 4.20
N SER A 16 -2.46 -0.60 5.32
CA SER A 16 -3.90 -0.87 5.34
C SER A 16 -4.67 0.43 5.29
N LEU A 17 -5.71 0.49 4.46
CA LEU A 17 -6.52 1.69 4.24
C LEU A 17 -8.01 1.40 4.33
N ILE A 18 -8.75 2.45 4.64
CA ILE A 18 -10.20 2.51 4.51
C ILE A 18 -10.55 3.61 3.50
N ALA A 19 -11.23 3.25 2.42
CA ALA A 19 -11.91 4.19 1.55
C ALA A 19 -13.39 4.31 1.96
N SER A 20 -13.83 5.52 2.27
CA SER A 20 -15.26 5.85 2.38
C SER A 20 -15.73 6.34 1.01
N CYS A 21 -16.73 5.69 0.44
CA CYS A 21 -17.14 5.90 -0.95
C CYS A 21 -18.57 6.41 -1.06
N ILE A 22 -18.88 7.04 -2.19
CA ILE A 22 -20.26 7.27 -2.62
C ILE A 22 -20.89 5.91 -2.93
N LEU A 23 -22.01 5.58 -2.26
CA LEU A 23 -22.66 4.27 -2.36
C LEU A 23 -22.91 3.79 -3.80
N ALA A 24 -23.34 4.69 -4.68
CA ALA A 24 -23.63 4.38 -6.08
C ALA A 24 -22.37 4.07 -6.92
N GLN A 25 -21.16 4.41 -6.42
CA GLN A 25 -19.89 4.26 -7.13
C GLN A 25 -18.96 3.24 -6.45
N VAL A 26 -19.44 2.46 -5.47
CA VAL A 26 -18.60 1.52 -4.72
C VAL A 26 -17.90 0.52 -5.65
N ASP A 27 -18.61 -0.03 -6.63
CA ASP A 27 -18.02 -1.01 -7.56
C ASP A 27 -16.99 -0.38 -8.52
N GLU A 28 -17.18 0.88 -8.91
CA GLU A 28 -16.23 1.64 -9.72
C GLU A 28 -14.96 1.94 -8.91
N VAL A 29 -15.12 2.33 -7.64
CA VAL A 29 -14.00 2.54 -6.72
C VAL A 29 -13.24 1.23 -6.48
N LYS A 30 -13.94 0.09 -6.30
CA LYS A 30 -13.30 -1.23 -6.17
C LYS A 30 -12.48 -1.56 -7.41
N ALA A 31 -13.02 -1.31 -8.61
CA ALA A 31 -12.29 -1.52 -9.85
C ALA A 31 -11.05 -0.63 -9.95
N ALA A 32 -11.16 0.64 -9.53
CA ALA A 32 -10.02 1.55 -9.49
C ALA A 32 -8.93 1.11 -8.50
N ILE A 33 -9.32 0.61 -7.32
CA ILE A 33 -8.39 0.03 -6.35
C ILE A 33 -7.66 -1.15 -6.96
N LEU A 34 -8.39 -2.14 -7.49
CA LEU A 34 -7.81 -3.36 -8.07
C LEU A 34 -6.97 -3.11 -9.35
N ALA A 35 -7.09 -1.93 -9.95
CA ALA A 35 -6.26 -1.51 -11.08
C ALA A 35 -4.92 -0.89 -10.65
N VAL A 36 -4.74 -0.58 -9.36
CA VAL A 36 -3.45 -0.17 -8.79
C VAL A 36 -2.68 -1.42 -8.41
N ASP A 37 -1.43 -1.51 -8.88
CA ASP A 37 -0.55 -2.64 -8.61
C ASP A 37 -0.34 -2.84 -7.10
N ASP A 38 -0.24 -4.11 -6.71
CA ASP A 38 -0.01 -4.57 -5.33
C ASP A 38 -1.06 -4.06 -4.35
N THR A 39 -2.34 -4.22 -4.73
CA THR A 39 -3.48 -3.92 -3.86
C THR A 39 -4.38 -5.13 -3.67
N GLU A 40 -4.99 -5.23 -2.49
CA GLU A 40 -5.92 -6.30 -2.15
C GLU A 40 -7.10 -5.76 -1.35
N ILE A 41 -8.33 -6.05 -1.80
CA ILE A 41 -9.56 -5.68 -1.08
C ILE A 41 -9.98 -6.81 -0.15
N HIS A 42 -10.10 -6.50 1.14
CA HIS A 42 -10.47 -7.46 2.18
C HIS A 42 -11.97 -7.45 2.47
N VAL A 43 -12.56 -6.26 2.56
CA VAL A 43 -13.95 -6.08 2.98
C VAL A 43 -14.59 -4.92 2.23
N THR A 44 -15.85 -5.07 1.84
CA THR A 44 -16.74 -3.98 1.44
C THR A 44 -17.99 -4.01 2.31
N SER A 45 -18.36 -2.87 2.89
CA SER A 45 -19.55 -2.76 3.74
C SER A 45 -20.74 -2.17 2.96
N ALA A 46 -21.96 -2.40 3.47
CA ALA A 46 -23.19 -1.86 2.88
C ALA A 46 -23.26 -0.32 2.96
N GLU A 47 -22.49 0.30 3.84
CA GLU A 47 -22.38 1.75 4.02
C GLU A 47 -21.33 2.40 3.11
N GLY A 48 -20.74 1.64 2.18
CA GLY A 48 -19.78 2.15 1.20
C GLY A 48 -18.36 2.29 1.74
N LYS A 49 -17.99 1.53 2.76
CA LYS A 49 -16.59 1.43 3.22
C LYS A 49 -15.89 0.27 2.51
N ILE A 50 -14.65 0.50 2.08
CA ILE A 50 -13.77 -0.53 1.51
C ILE A 50 -12.52 -0.59 2.36
N VAL A 51 -12.20 -1.78 2.90
CA VAL A 51 -10.96 -2.07 3.61
C VAL A 51 -10.04 -2.80 2.67
N PHE A 52 -8.82 -2.28 2.48
CA PHE A 52 -7.87 -2.82 1.52
C PHE A 52 -6.42 -2.58 1.94
N THR A 53 -5.48 -3.34 1.38
CA THR A 53 -4.04 -3.13 1.54
C THR A 53 -3.42 -2.60 0.25
N ILE A 54 -2.35 -1.83 0.40
CA ILE A 54 -1.42 -1.42 -0.66
C ILE A 54 -0.03 -1.82 -0.22
N GLU A 55 0.72 -2.47 -1.10
CA GLU A 55 2.11 -2.82 -0.89
C GLU A 55 3.02 -1.98 -1.80
N GLY A 56 4.30 -1.86 -1.47
CA GLY A 56 5.23 -1.07 -2.29
C GLY A 56 6.65 -1.04 -1.73
N THR A 57 7.60 -0.59 -2.54
CA THR A 57 9.04 -0.69 -2.21
C THR A 57 9.60 0.57 -1.54
N SER A 58 8.75 1.55 -1.22
CA SER A 58 9.13 2.76 -0.48
C SER A 58 7.89 3.50 0.04
N HIS A 59 8.07 4.38 1.03
CA HIS A 59 7.05 5.38 1.41
C HIS A 59 6.55 6.21 0.22
N LYS A 60 7.44 6.55 -0.72
CA LYS A 60 7.10 7.33 -1.92
C LYS A 60 6.18 6.55 -2.86
N ASP A 61 6.40 5.25 -2.98
CA ASP A 61 5.58 4.38 -3.82
C ASP A 61 4.15 4.26 -3.26
N ILE A 62 4.02 3.95 -1.95
CA ILE A 62 2.72 3.97 -1.25
C ILE A 62 2.01 5.31 -1.45
N GLY A 63 2.73 6.44 -1.28
CA GLY A 63 2.16 7.77 -1.47
C GLY A 63 1.59 7.99 -2.86
N LYS A 64 2.31 7.58 -3.92
CA LYS A 64 1.83 7.68 -5.31
C LYS A 64 0.58 6.84 -5.54
N LYS A 65 0.58 5.59 -5.06
CA LYS A 65 -0.57 4.67 -5.18
C LYS A 65 -1.80 5.26 -4.49
N MET A 66 -1.63 5.86 -3.31
CA MET A 66 -2.70 6.59 -2.63
C MET A 66 -3.18 7.83 -3.40
N ASP A 67 -2.28 8.59 -4.00
CA ASP A 67 -2.63 9.80 -4.77
C ASP A 67 -3.44 9.47 -6.03
N ILE A 68 -3.14 8.34 -6.69
CA ILE A 68 -3.95 7.82 -7.80
C ILE A 68 -5.40 7.55 -7.36
N LEU A 69 -5.58 6.98 -6.17
CA LEU A 69 -6.92 6.67 -5.65
C LEU A 69 -7.65 7.92 -5.16
N ARG A 70 -6.95 8.87 -4.51
CA ARG A 70 -7.55 10.09 -3.94
C ARG A 70 -8.29 10.96 -4.95
N VAL A 71 -7.89 10.91 -6.23
CA VAL A 71 -8.53 11.71 -7.28
C VAL A 71 -9.78 11.05 -7.87
N HIS A 72 -10.11 9.82 -7.46
CA HIS A 72 -11.32 9.14 -7.91
C HIS A 72 -12.58 9.81 -7.34
N THR A 73 -13.51 10.23 -8.22
CA THR A 73 -14.71 11.00 -7.85
C THR A 73 -15.64 10.27 -6.87
N GLY A 74 -15.60 8.93 -6.87
CA GLY A 74 -16.35 8.09 -5.95
C GLY A 74 -15.79 8.00 -4.53
N ILE A 75 -14.56 8.46 -4.26
CA ILE A 75 -13.94 8.41 -2.93
C ILE A 75 -14.20 9.73 -2.20
N LEU A 76 -14.85 9.64 -1.03
CA LEU A 76 -15.09 10.77 -0.13
C LEU A 76 -13.90 10.98 0.81
N ASN A 77 -13.28 9.89 1.24
CA ASN A 77 -12.15 9.91 2.14
C ASN A 77 -11.30 8.64 1.96
N LEU A 78 -9.98 8.78 2.04
CA LEU A 78 -9.04 7.67 2.03
C LEU A 78 -8.12 7.78 3.25
N SER A 79 -8.28 6.88 4.21
CA SER A 79 -7.57 6.93 5.50
C SER A 79 -6.67 5.71 5.69
N PRO A 80 -5.35 5.90 5.87
CA PRO A 80 -4.48 4.86 6.40
C PRO A 80 -4.90 4.47 7.82
N VAL A 81 -4.86 3.18 8.12
CA VAL A 81 -5.14 2.62 9.44
C VAL A 81 -3.86 2.06 10.06
N TYR A 82 -3.04 1.40 9.26
CA TYR A 82 -1.81 0.76 9.68
C TYR A 82 -0.77 0.85 8.57
N HIS A 83 0.51 0.98 8.94
CA HIS A 83 1.62 0.94 8.02
C HIS A 83 2.78 0.18 8.68
N GLN A 84 3.23 -0.88 8.02
CA GLN A 84 4.42 -1.62 8.38
C GLN A 84 5.51 -1.44 7.33
N VAL A 85 6.75 -1.35 7.80
CA VAL A 85 7.96 -1.43 6.98
C VAL A 85 8.69 -2.70 7.38
N LEU A 86 8.98 -3.55 6.40
CA LEU A 86 9.78 -4.75 6.56
C LEU A 86 11.15 -4.51 5.95
N ASP A 87 12.18 -4.94 6.64
CA ASP A 87 13.54 -4.97 6.14
C ASP A 87 13.76 -6.32 5.45
N GLU A 88 13.92 -6.31 4.13
CA GLU A 88 14.24 -7.50 3.34
C GLU A 88 15.75 -7.66 3.15
N SER A 89 16.59 -7.05 3.98
CA SER A 89 18.01 -7.37 4.00
C SER A 89 18.20 -8.86 4.26
N VAL A 90 18.80 -9.53 3.28
CA VAL A 90 19.19 -10.94 3.41
C VAL A 90 20.30 -10.99 4.45
N ASP A 91 20.01 -11.59 5.60
CA ASP A 91 21.00 -11.86 6.64
C ASP A 91 21.95 -12.94 6.10
N ASP A 92 23.11 -12.53 5.57
CA ASP A 92 24.09 -13.38 4.87
C ASP A 92 24.88 -14.31 5.82
N ASP A 93 24.43 -14.50 7.06
CA ASP A 93 25.16 -15.20 8.13
C ASP A 93 24.79 -16.70 8.27
N ALA A 94 23.95 -17.24 7.39
CA ALA A 94 23.51 -18.64 7.44
C ALA A 94 24.41 -19.65 6.68
N THR A 95 25.55 -19.22 6.10
CA THR A 95 26.41 -20.12 5.28
C THR A 95 27.75 -20.49 5.94
N LYS A 96 27.83 -20.53 7.27
CA LYS A 96 28.97 -21.12 7.99
C LYS A 96 28.51 -22.29 8.86
N GLN A 97 28.49 -23.49 8.28
CA GLN A 97 28.67 -24.72 9.03
C GLN A 97 29.37 -25.77 8.16
#